data_AF-A0A7C7U1A6-F1
#
_entry.id   AF-A0A7C7U1A6-F1
#
_cell.length_a   1.000
_cell.length_b   1.000
_cell.length_c   1.000
_cell.angle_alpha   90.00
_cell.angle_beta   90.00
_cell.angle_gamma   90.00
#
_symmetry.space_group_name_H-M   'P 1'
#
loop_
_entity.id
_entity.type
_entity.pdbx_description
1 polymer ?
#
loop_
_entity_poly.entity_id
_entity_poly.type
_entity_poly.pdbx_seq_one_letter_code
_entity_poly.pdbx_strand_id
1 'polypeptide(L)'
;MRRSQTTLLTTLAVIASLLFMSQFPAVSPVSNIHPNDTEGEKPPETDTDKDGIPDVHENLFEEWMNWSTIDGREIILPGMDKDNASDALVDIDKDGLNATEEYCWPYPANCTEPGFARGLTGTIDEEGNRQYLDPRVSDTDGDGMPDGFEAYMCARIGGFDYANLRFDCFRFDPLNSSDFSEDPDEDGFDVNRDGVLSLSERFTSSEEYRFGAPSNYTTELDGLWCSATLPQGSILKSWPYLPSGDNATFQNLLSACTTNATNVVDEDLWLGSDPLLEDSDRYHWDGFSVRRLFPSYGDGIPDGWEAHFGLDPLNRTDALLDIDMDGWDLNRDGVISPDVSRTRTALKIGEELSNFEEYLIHFDNGNTIIPGLKTAFLGAEESTSSQFPLSFTASEEEMSIIHHDIVDLDRNGEQMYVTTKYGITVLDYDAKTSADQWMPQGVELYDSLILTQDSSAYAMAIATSVGMVVAPLQADGGLSQLSSWNWAEIGQINSLQHLNIEGTTQQILALGDAGIG
;
A
#
# COMPACT_ATOMS: atom_id res chain seq x y z
N MET A 1 -38.21 -5.74 62.72
CA MET A 1 -37.61 -5.81 61.36
C MET A 1 -36.76 -4.60 60.94
N ARG A 2 -36.77 -3.44 61.62
CA ARG A 2 -36.02 -2.24 61.17
C ARG A 2 -34.57 -2.05 61.65
N ARG A 3 -34.07 -2.85 62.62
CA ARG A 3 -32.69 -2.74 63.15
C ARG A 3 -31.65 -3.62 62.44
N SER A 4 -32.09 -4.72 61.81
CA SER A 4 -31.16 -5.65 61.13
C SER A 4 -30.76 -5.15 59.74
N GLN A 5 -31.66 -4.46 59.02
CA GLN A 5 -31.34 -3.90 57.70
C GLN A 5 -30.39 -2.70 57.75
N THR A 6 -30.46 -1.87 58.79
CA THR A 6 -29.55 -0.73 58.98
C THR A 6 -28.13 -1.18 59.27
N THR A 7 -27.97 -2.26 60.04
CA THR A 7 -26.64 -2.83 60.34
C THR A 7 -26.00 -3.43 59.10
N LEU A 8 -26.79 -4.12 58.27
CA LEU A 8 -26.35 -4.70 56.99
C LEU A 8 -25.93 -3.62 55.98
N LEU A 9 -26.71 -2.54 55.86
CA LEU A 9 -26.40 -1.41 54.98
C LEU A 9 -25.16 -0.64 55.43
N THR A 10 -24.95 -0.45 56.73
CA THR A 10 -23.73 0.18 57.24
C THR A 10 -22.50 -0.71 57.06
N THR A 11 -22.63 -2.03 57.20
CA THR A 11 -21.51 -2.95 56.91
C THR A 11 -21.18 -2.99 55.42
N LEU A 12 -22.19 -2.97 54.54
CA LEU A 12 -21.97 -2.92 53.09
C LEU A 12 -21.36 -1.59 52.65
N ALA A 13 -21.79 -0.48 53.25
CA ALA A 13 -21.20 0.83 53.01
C ALA A 13 -19.74 0.88 53.49
N VAL A 14 -19.41 0.32 54.66
CA VAL A 14 -18.04 0.26 55.18
C VAL A 14 -17.15 -0.68 54.35
N ILE A 15 -17.67 -1.82 53.89
CA ILE A 15 -16.93 -2.75 53.01
C ILE A 15 -16.72 -2.12 51.62
N ALA A 16 -17.71 -1.42 51.08
CA ALA A 16 -17.55 -0.65 49.84
C ALA A 16 -16.55 0.50 50.02
N SER A 17 -16.57 1.19 51.17
CA SER A 17 -15.61 2.24 51.50
C SER A 17 -14.18 1.68 51.64
N LEU A 18 -14.03 0.49 52.21
CA LEU A 18 -12.74 -0.20 52.32
C LEU A 18 -12.23 -0.73 50.97
N LEU A 19 -13.12 -1.14 50.06
CA LEU A 19 -12.78 -1.52 48.68
C LEU A 19 -12.35 -0.30 47.84
N PHE A 20 -12.97 0.87 48.03
CA PHE A 20 -12.54 2.11 47.37
C PHE A 20 -11.25 2.72 47.96
N MET A 21 -10.88 2.38 49.19
CA MET A 21 -9.58 2.75 49.78
C MET A 21 -8.45 1.76 49.44
N SER A 22 -8.69 0.74 48.62
CA SER A 22 -7.70 -0.29 48.28
C SER A 22 -6.90 0.00 46.99
N GLN A 23 -7.11 1.15 46.34
CA GLN A 23 -6.34 1.57 45.16
C GLN A 23 -5.33 2.65 45.55
N PHE A 24 -4.50 2.36 46.56
CA PHE A 24 -3.30 3.16 46.76
C PHE A 24 -2.30 2.83 45.63
N PRO A 25 -1.46 3.79 45.22
CA PRO A 25 -0.33 3.50 44.33
C PRO A 25 0.49 2.36 44.91
N ALA A 26 1.18 1.61 44.05
CA ALA A 26 2.11 0.57 44.48
C ALA A 26 3.07 1.17 45.52
N VAL A 27 2.80 0.91 46.81
CA VAL A 27 3.67 1.34 47.89
C VAL A 27 4.90 0.47 47.74
N SER A 28 6.04 1.08 47.41
CA SER A 28 7.34 0.39 47.45
C SER A 28 7.42 -0.37 48.78
N PRO A 29 7.80 -1.66 48.79
CA PRO A 29 7.84 -2.42 50.04
C PRO A 29 8.70 -1.68 51.06
N VAL A 30 8.08 -1.18 52.12
CA VAL A 30 8.81 -0.51 53.20
C VAL A 30 9.64 -1.58 53.90
N SER A 31 10.96 -1.49 53.77
CA SER A 31 11.90 -2.49 54.30
C SER A 31 11.81 -2.70 55.82
N ASN A 32 11.15 -1.80 56.57
CA ASN A 32 11.04 -1.93 58.01
C ASN A 32 9.81 -1.21 58.60
N ILE A 33 9.16 -1.85 59.57
CA ILE A 33 7.97 -1.32 60.29
C ILE A 33 8.39 -0.68 61.62
N HIS A 34 9.69 -0.69 61.94
CA HIS A 34 10.26 -0.16 63.17
C HIS A 34 11.00 1.17 62.90
N PRO A 35 10.51 2.31 63.41
CA PRO A 35 11.10 3.64 63.18
C PRO A 35 12.52 3.83 63.73
N ASN A 36 13.05 2.86 64.48
CA ASN A 36 14.38 2.90 65.08
C ASN A 36 15.43 2.14 64.25
N ASP A 37 15.00 1.41 63.22
CA ASP A 37 15.86 0.59 62.34
C ASP A 37 16.07 1.24 60.96
N THR A 38 15.68 2.51 60.80
CA THR A 38 15.87 3.29 59.57
C THR A 38 17.14 4.15 59.69
N GLU A 39 18.00 4.15 58.66
CA GLU A 39 19.27 4.89 58.65
C GLU A 39 19.12 6.42 58.50
N GLY A 40 17.94 6.97 58.81
CA GLY A 40 17.68 8.41 58.67
C GLY A 40 17.63 8.88 57.22
N GLU A 41 17.48 7.96 56.25
CA GLU A 41 17.15 8.30 54.89
C GLU A 41 15.85 9.12 54.89
N LYS A 42 15.85 10.20 54.10
CA LYS A 42 14.66 11.01 53.90
C LYS A 42 13.51 10.11 53.43
N PRO A 43 12.25 10.42 53.76
CA PRO A 43 11.13 9.79 53.07
C PRO A 43 11.39 9.90 51.56
N PRO A 44 11.17 8.84 50.76
CA PRO A 44 11.36 8.93 49.32
C PRO A 44 10.58 10.16 48.83
N GLU A 45 11.32 11.12 48.29
CA GLU A 45 10.69 12.25 47.60
C GLU A 45 9.95 11.61 46.40
N THR A 46 8.71 12.04 46.15
CA THR A 46 7.90 11.44 45.07
C THR A 46 8.38 11.89 43.70
N ASP A 47 9.17 12.96 43.68
CA ASP A 47 9.72 13.70 42.53
C ASP A 47 10.95 14.46 43.09
N THR A 48 12.15 13.93 42.83
CA THR A 48 13.42 14.32 43.45
C THR A 48 13.97 15.62 42.87
N ASP A 49 13.87 15.83 41.56
CA ASP A 49 14.42 16.97 40.84
C ASP A 49 13.38 18.06 40.49
N LYS A 50 12.09 17.76 40.69
CA LYS A 50 10.94 18.68 40.65
C LYS A 50 10.55 19.14 39.25
N ASP A 51 10.68 18.26 38.28
CA ASP A 51 10.14 18.49 36.93
C ASP A 51 8.67 18.12 36.78
N GLY A 52 8.09 17.42 37.76
CA GLY A 52 6.69 17.00 37.79
C GLY A 52 6.45 15.56 37.34
N ILE A 53 7.48 14.85 36.89
CA ILE A 53 7.46 13.40 36.66
C ILE A 53 7.85 12.71 37.98
N PRO A 54 7.11 11.69 38.45
CA PRO A 54 7.50 11.00 39.68
C PRO A 54 8.69 10.07 39.47
N ASP A 55 9.59 9.99 40.45
CA ASP A 55 10.73 9.06 40.48
C ASP A 55 10.33 7.61 40.13
N VAL A 56 9.12 7.18 40.49
CA VAL A 56 8.63 5.81 40.20
C VAL A 56 8.48 5.57 38.69
N HIS A 57 8.08 6.58 37.93
CA HIS A 57 7.97 6.50 36.46
C HIS A 57 9.36 6.57 35.82
N GLU A 58 10.22 7.46 36.31
CA GLU A 58 11.60 7.57 35.79
C GLU A 58 12.39 6.29 36.03
N ASN A 59 12.24 5.66 37.21
CA ASN A 59 12.83 4.35 37.49
C ASN A 59 12.27 3.22 36.60
N LEU A 60 11.08 3.38 36.01
CA LEU A 60 10.54 2.40 35.06
C LEU A 60 11.32 2.42 33.74
N PHE A 61 11.78 3.61 33.33
CA PHE A 61 12.46 3.86 32.07
C PHE A 61 13.93 4.32 32.26
N GLU A 62 14.57 3.97 33.39
CA GLU A 62 15.95 4.37 33.72
C GLU A 62 17.01 3.69 32.83
N GLU A 63 16.67 2.54 32.25
CA GLU A 63 17.62 1.74 31.48
C GLU A 63 17.91 2.39 30.12
N TRP A 64 19.18 2.34 29.71
CA TRP A 64 19.60 2.80 28.38
C TRP A 64 19.19 1.80 27.31
N MET A 65 18.65 2.29 26.20
CA MET A 65 18.36 1.47 25.03
C MET A 65 19.60 1.39 24.13
N ASN A 66 20.05 0.18 23.83
CA ASN A 66 21.18 -0.07 22.94
C ASN A 66 20.88 -1.23 21.98
N TRP A 67 20.73 -0.91 20.71
CA TRP A 67 20.49 -1.89 19.64
C TRP A 67 21.04 -1.39 18.31
N SER A 68 21.07 -2.27 17.30
CA SER A 68 21.52 -1.93 15.95
C SER A 68 20.40 -2.13 14.94
N THR A 69 20.20 -1.16 14.07
CA THR A 69 19.28 -1.25 12.94
C THR A 69 19.71 -2.31 11.93
N ILE A 70 18.81 -2.67 11.01
CA ILE A 70 19.06 -3.67 9.95
C ILE A 70 20.22 -3.26 9.03
N ASP A 71 20.44 -1.96 8.82
CA ASP A 71 21.55 -1.41 8.05
C ASP A 71 22.86 -1.25 8.86
N GLY A 72 22.86 -1.61 10.15
CA GLY A 72 24.04 -1.64 11.01
C GLY A 72 24.39 -0.33 11.69
N ARG A 73 23.45 0.63 11.78
CA ARG A 73 23.60 1.85 12.59
C ARG A 73 23.30 1.52 14.05
N GLU A 74 24.12 2.01 14.97
CA GLU A 74 23.94 1.81 16.41
C GLU A 74 23.01 2.90 16.97
N ILE A 75 22.01 2.47 17.74
CA ILE A 75 21.08 3.33 18.48
C ILE A 75 21.44 3.24 19.94
N ILE A 76 21.69 4.40 20.55
CA ILE A 76 22.02 4.54 21.96
C ILE A 76 21.16 5.69 22.51
N LEU A 77 20.05 5.33 23.15
CA LEU A 77 19.15 6.30 23.77
C LEU A 77 19.32 6.24 25.30
N PRO A 78 19.58 7.39 25.96
CA PRO A 78 19.56 7.47 27.41
C PRO A 78 18.21 7.03 27.98
N GLY A 79 18.21 6.43 29.17
CA GLY A 79 17.00 6.32 29.97
C GLY A 79 16.70 7.62 30.73
N MET A 80 15.54 7.67 31.37
CA MET A 80 15.14 8.78 32.25
C MET A 80 16.03 8.87 33.49
N ASP A 81 16.23 10.07 34.02
CA ASP A 81 17.10 10.35 35.16
C ASP A 81 16.41 11.25 36.20
N LYS A 82 15.92 10.61 37.26
CA LYS A 82 15.28 11.22 38.45
C LYS A 82 16.04 12.32 39.19
N ASP A 83 17.32 12.51 38.87
CA ASP A 83 18.14 13.58 39.45
C ASP A 83 18.36 14.75 38.45
N ASN A 84 17.76 14.71 37.25
CA ASN A 84 17.95 15.63 36.13
C ASN A 84 16.65 16.14 35.49
N ALA A 85 16.03 17.13 36.11
CA ALA A 85 14.80 17.80 35.70
C ALA A 85 14.72 18.38 34.26
N SER A 86 15.79 18.32 33.48
CA SER A 86 15.79 18.78 32.09
C SER A 86 15.38 17.70 31.09
N ASP A 87 15.46 16.41 31.45
CA ASP A 87 15.08 15.31 30.58
C ASP A 87 13.56 15.23 30.33
N ALA A 88 12.74 15.65 31.30
CA ALA A 88 11.28 15.74 31.17
C ALA A 88 10.78 16.54 29.96
N LEU A 89 11.57 17.51 29.46
CA LEU A 89 11.22 18.35 28.32
C LEU A 89 11.91 17.94 27.01
N VAL A 90 12.69 16.86 27.05
CA VAL A 90 13.42 16.35 25.89
C VAL A 90 12.59 15.27 25.23
N ASP A 91 12.43 15.42 23.92
CA ASP A 91 11.99 14.36 23.00
C ASP A 91 13.27 13.62 22.56
N ILE A 92 13.49 12.45 23.13
CA ILE A 92 14.78 11.75 23.06
C ILE A 92 14.81 10.70 21.95
N ASP A 93 13.67 10.09 21.64
CA ASP A 93 13.43 9.14 20.56
C ASP A 93 12.85 9.81 19.29
N LYS A 94 12.56 11.11 19.32
CA LYS A 94 12.21 11.95 18.15
C LYS A 94 10.89 11.55 17.50
N ASP A 95 9.94 11.13 18.31
CA ASP A 95 8.59 10.79 17.89
C ASP A 95 7.65 12.02 17.88
N GLY A 96 8.10 13.16 18.43
CA GLY A 96 7.35 14.40 18.50
C GLY A 96 6.60 14.64 19.81
N LEU A 97 6.76 13.77 20.80
CA LEU A 97 6.37 13.95 22.20
C LEU A 97 7.62 14.08 23.06
N ASN A 98 7.55 14.88 24.12
CA ASN A 98 8.58 14.83 25.16
C ASN A 98 8.17 13.90 26.31
N ALA A 99 9.13 13.55 27.16
CA ALA A 99 8.89 12.66 28.29
C ALA A 99 7.74 13.11 29.22
N THR A 100 7.46 14.41 29.37
CA THR A 100 6.29 14.89 30.12
C THR A 100 4.97 14.60 29.40
N GLU A 101 4.92 14.82 28.08
CA GLU A 101 3.75 14.54 27.24
C GLU A 101 3.42 13.04 27.28
N GLU A 102 4.44 12.20 27.21
CA GLU A 102 4.35 10.74 27.29
C GLU A 102 3.92 10.24 28.67
N TYR A 103 4.56 10.76 29.73
CA TYR A 103 4.14 10.47 31.11
C TYR A 103 2.67 10.88 31.35
N CYS A 104 2.26 12.01 30.79
CA CYS A 104 0.91 12.54 30.96
C CYS A 104 -0.14 11.77 30.15
N TRP A 105 0.23 11.04 29.11
CA TRP A 105 -0.71 10.32 28.24
C TRP A 105 -1.70 9.48 29.06
N PRO A 106 -3.02 9.52 28.77
CA PRO A 106 -3.72 10.21 27.68
C PRO A 106 -4.21 11.63 28.05
N TYR A 107 -3.58 12.30 29.00
CA TYR A 107 -3.89 13.67 29.39
C TYR A 107 -2.87 14.65 28.74
N PRO A 108 -3.22 15.92 28.54
CA PRO A 108 -2.26 16.93 28.09
C PRO A 108 -1.10 17.11 29.08
N ALA A 109 0.03 17.65 28.60
CA ALA A 109 1.25 17.90 29.40
C ALA A 109 1.02 18.73 30.68
N ASN A 110 -0.08 19.48 30.78
CA ASN A 110 -0.46 20.20 32.00
C ASN A 110 -0.96 19.28 33.13
N CYS A 111 -0.92 17.96 32.96
CA CYS A 111 -1.29 16.99 33.99
C CYS A 111 -0.42 17.12 35.27
N THR A 112 0.81 17.64 35.12
CA THR A 112 1.74 17.92 36.21
C THR A 112 1.40 19.19 37.00
N GLU A 113 0.51 20.06 36.49
CA GLU A 113 0.18 21.34 37.13
C GLU A 113 -0.68 21.17 38.41
N PRO A 114 -0.45 22.01 39.45
CA PRO A 114 -1.27 22.01 40.66
C PRO A 114 -2.73 22.41 40.38
N GLY A 115 -3.65 21.43 40.41
CA GLY A 115 -5.09 21.67 40.28
C GLY A 115 -5.77 20.99 39.10
N PHE A 116 -5.02 20.24 38.29
CA PHE A 116 -5.58 19.35 37.28
C PHE A 116 -6.52 18.32 37.93
N ALA A 117 -7.75 18.17 37.43
CA ALA A 117 -8.75 17.25 37.98
C ALA A 117 -8.34 15.81 37.64
N ARG A 118 -7.61 15.17 38.57
CA ARG A 118 -6.86 13.92 38.31
C ARG A 118 -7.73 12.71 37.96
N GLY A 119 -7.34 12.00 36.89
CA GLY A 119 -7.20 10.54 36.88
C GLY A 119 -5.73 10.14 37.15
N LEU A 120 -5.43 8.84 37.16
CA LEU A 120 -4.05 8.35 37.13
C LEU A 120 -3.56 8.35 35.67
N THR A 121 -2.39 8.92 35.38
CA THR A 121 -1.78 8.92 34.04
C THR A 121 -1.43 7.51 33.59
N GLY A 122 -1.35 7.26 32.29
CA GLY A 122 -1.29 5.92 31.70
C GLY A 122 -2.68 5.30 31.53
N THR A 123 -2.80 4.41 30.57
CA THR A 123 -4.03 3.63 30.33
C THR A 123 -3.97 2.33 31.13
N ILE A 124 -5.12 1.66 31.29
CA ILE A 124 -5.18 0.35 31.95
C ILE A 124 -5.52 -0.66 30.88
N ASP A 125 -4.67 -1.68 30.73
CA ASP A 125 -4.89 -2.78 29.78
C ASP A 125 -5.97 -3.75 30.25
N GLU A 126 -6.29 -4.75 29.42
CA GLU A 126 -7.32 -5.76 29.75
C GLU A 126 -6.92 -6.60 30.98
N GLU A 127 -5.62 -6.73 31.24
CA GLU A 127 -5.03 -7.42 32.39
C GLU A 127 -5.05 -6.59 33.69
N GLY A 128 -5.39 -5.31 33.61
CA GLY A 128 -5.43 -4.38 34.74
C GLY A 128 -4.07 -3.77 35.12
N ASN A 129 -3.04 -3.95 34.29
CA ASN A 129 -1.77 -3.25 34.42
C ASN A 129 -1.87 -1.87 33.78
N ARG A 130 -1.00 -0.98 34.25
CA ARG A 130 -0.93 0.38 33.74
C ARG A 130 0.15 0.46 32.67
N GLN A 131 -0.23 0.97 31.50
CA GLN A 131 0.66 1.18 30.37
C GLN A 131 0.92 2.67 30.19
N TYR A 132 2.11 2.99 29.71
CA TYR A 132 2.61 4.33 29.44
C TYR A 132 3.29 4.30 28.08
N LEU A 133 3.32 5.45 27.40
CA LEU A 133 4.26 5.67 26.30
C LEU A 133 5.67 5.55 26.88
N ASP A 134 6.58 4.88 26.17
CA ASP A 134 7.96 4.70 26.59
C ASP A 134 8.82 5.78 25.95
N PRO A 135 9.37 6.75 26.72
CA PRO A 135 10.15 7.86 26.18
C PRO A 135 11.38 7.49 25.39
N ARG A 136 11.73 6.21 25.28
CA ARG A 136 12.94 5.72 24.60
C ARG A 136 12.59 4.97 23.31
N VAL A 137 11.32 4.87 22.96
CA VAL A 137 10.80 4.07 21.85
C VAL A 137 9.75 4.88 21.11
N SER A 138 10.06 5.26 19.87
CA SER A 138 9.20 6.18 19.12
C SER A 138 7.83 5.64 18.77
N ASP A 139 7.65 4.33 18.84
CA ASP A 139 6.47 3.56 18.44
C ASP A 139 6.26 2.50 19.54
N THR A 140 5.56 2.91 20.59
CA THR A 140 5.47 2.18 21.87
C THR A 140 4.77 0.84 21.68
N ASP A 141 3.74 0.77 20.84
CA ASP A 141 2.96 -0.44 20.60
C ASP A 141 3.44 -1.27 19.40
N GLY A 142 4.40 -0.74 18.62
CA GLY A 142 5.16 -1.45 17.60
C GLY A 142 4.37 -1.67 16.31
N ASP A 143 3.41 -0.79 16.05
CA ASP A 143 2.51 -0.84 14.92
C ASP A 143 3.13 -0.16 13.68
N GLY A 144 4.17 0.66 13.84
CA GLY A 144 4.90 1.30 12.77
C GLY A 144 4.47 2.74 12.47
N MET A 145 3.57 3.29 13.27
CA MET A 145 3.28 4.72 13.41
C MET A 145 3.92 5.23 14.71
N PRO A 146 4.62 6.37 14.70
CA PRO A 146 5.18 6.92 15.93
C PRO A 146 4.14 7.56 16.85
N ASP A 147 4.36 7.50 18.18
CA ASP A 147 3.35 7.91 19.17
C ASP A 147 2.93 9.37 18.98
N GLY A 148 3.86 10.29 18.72
CA GLY A 148 3.54 11.69 18.43
C GLY A 148 2.79 11.92 17.11
N PHE A 149 2.97 11.08 16.08
CA PHE A 149 2.13 11.12 14.88
C PHE A 149 0.70 10.68 15.19
N GLU A 150 0.55 9.59 15.93
CA GLU A 150 -0.74 9.04 16.31
C GLU A 150 -1.51 9.99 17.24
N ALA A 151 -0.84 10.55 18.25
CA ALA A 151 -1.41 11.56 19.14
C ALA A 151 -1.93 12.78 18.34
N TYR A 152 -1.18 13.20 17.31
CA TYR A 152 -1.61 14.26 16.39
C TYR A 152 -2.84 13.85 15.58
N MET A 153 -2.87 12.64 15.02
CA MET A 153 -3.98 12.11 14.23
C MET A 153 -5.25 11.93 15.06
N CYS A 154 -5.13 11.38 16.27
CA CYS A 154 -6.20 11.28 17.25
C CYS A 154 -6.77 12.67 17.60
N ALA A 155 -5.93 13.68 17.81
CA ALA A 155 -6.38 15.05 18.02
C ALA A 155 -7.13 15.60 16.79
N ARG A 156 -6.64 15.31 15.58
CA ARG A 156 -7.21 15.76 14.30
C ARG A 156 -8.60 15.20 14.05
N ILE A 157 -8.85 13.92 14.36
CA ILE A 157 -10.17 13.29 14.23
C ILE A 157 -11.15 13.68 15.36
N GLY A 158 -10.71 14.52 16.30
CA GLY A 158 -11.54 15.01 17.40
C GLY A 158 -11.57 14.09 18.61
N GLY A 159 -10.54 13.24 18.80
CA GLY A 159 -10.38 12.36 19.96
C GLY A 159 -10.12 13.10 21.27
N PHE A 160 -9.90 14.42 21.26
CA PHE A 160 -9.72 15.18 22.50
C PHE A 160 -11.04 15.57 23.17
N ASP A 161 -11.33 14.99 24.33
CA ASP A 161 -12.47 15.35 25.17
C ASP A 161 -12.16 16.58 26.03
N TYR A 162 -12.69 17.74 25.61
CA TYR A 162 -12.56 19.01 26.34
C TYR A 162 -13.22 19.02 27.73
N ALA A 163 -14.16 18.13 28.02
CA ALA A 163 -14.83 18.09 29.32
C ALA A 163 -13.98 17.38 30.38
N ASN A 164 -13.31 16.30 30.00
CA ASN A 164 -12.45 15.52 30.88
C ASN A 164 -10.95 15.82 30.69
N LEU A 165 -10.60 16.66 29.71
CA LEU A 165 -9.23 17.01 29.32
C LEU A 165 -8.40 15.75 29.02
N ARG A 166 -8.95 14.84 28.22
CA ARG A 166 -8.36 13.52 27.94
C ARG A 166 -8.47 13.18 26.46
N PHE A 167 -7.44 12.57 25.90
CA PHE A 167 -7.48 11.92 24.60
C PHE A 167 -8.19 10.55 24.72
N ASP A 168 -9.21 10.37 23.89
CA ASP A 168 -9.97 9.13 23.71
C ASP A 168 -9.86 8.75 22.23
N CYS A 169 -8.77 8.04 21.94
CA CYS A 169 -8.38 7.67 20.58
C CYS A 169 -9.07 6.36 20.22
N PHE A 170 -10.03 6.43 19.30
CA PHE A 170 -10.68 5.23 18.76
C PHE A 170 -9.94 4.67 17.53
N ARG A 171 -8.98 5.44 17.00
CA ARG A 171 -7.99 5.13 15.96
C ARG A 171 -6.74 5.96 16.25
N PHE A 172 -5.57 5.50 15.81
CA PHE A 172 -4.29 6.13 16.08
C PHE A 172 -4.08 6.26 17.59
N ASP A 173 -4.21 5.13 18.30
CA ASP A 173 -3.97 5.06 19.74
C ASP A 173 -2.57 4.47 19.98
N PRO A 174 -1.59 5.25 20.45
CA PRO A 174 -0.19 4.83 20.56
C PRO A 174 0.12 3.68 21.53
N LEU A 175 -0.92 3.12 22.16
CA LEU A 175 -0.83 1.99 23.08
C LEU A 175 -1.61 0.77 22.57
N ASN A 176 -2.14 0.81 21.34
CA ASN A 176 -3.00 -0.20 20.78
C ASN A 176 -2.59 -0.56 19.35
N SER A 177 -1.68 -1.52 19.25
CA SER A 177 -1.09 -2.01 17.99
C SER A 177 -2.06 -2.64 16.97
N SER A 178 -3.37 -2.62 17.21
CA SER A 178 -4.37 -3.22 16.31
C SER A 178 -4.78 -2.29 15.16
N ASP A 179 -4.54 -0.99 15.29
CA ASP A 179 -4.81 0.01 14.27
C ASP A 179 -3.78 0.05 13.13
N PHE A 180 -2.63 -0.62 13.25
CA PHE A 180 -1.71 -0.91 12.13
C PHE A 180 -2.41 -1.37 10.84
N SER A 181 -3.48 -2.17 11.00
CA SER A 181 -4.22 -2.82 9.90
C SER A 181 -5.51 -2.11 9.51
N GLU A 182 -5.77 -0.96 10.15
CA GLU A 182 -6.90 -0.11 9.82
C GLU A 182 -6.61 0.68 8.54
N ASP A 183 -7.68 0.84 7.77
CA ASP A 183 -7.76 1.55 6.49
C ASP A 183 -8.99 2.46 6.63
N PRO A 184 -8.82 3.66 7.24
CA PRO A 184 -9.92 4.52 7.65
C PRO A 184 -10.75 5.16 6.54
N ASP A 185 -10.13 5.38 5.38
CA ASP A 185 -10.71 5.96 4.18
C ASP A 185 -11.07 4.92 3.12
N GLU A 186 -10.71 3.65 3.33
CA GLU A 186 -11.13 2.48 2.54
C GLU A 186 -10.71 2.58 1.07
N ASP A 187 -9.50 3.11 0.83
CA ASP A 187 -8.97 3.42 -0.50
C ASP A 187 -8.11 2.30 -1.10
N GLY A 188 -7.98 1.19 -0.37
CA GLY A 188 -7.33 -0.03 -0.81
C GLY A 188 -7.87 -0.59 -2.14
N PHE A 189 -7.03 -1.36 -2.82
CA PHE A 189 -7.29 -1.88 -4.15
C PHE A 189 -7.51 -3.40 -4.16
N ASP A 190 -8.70 -3.85 -4.57
CA ASP A 190 -9.04 -5.27 -4.73
C ASP A 190 -8.34 -5.87 -5.97
N VAL A 191 -7.07 -6.24 -5.78
CA VAL A 191 -6.19 -6.79 -6.81
C VAL A 191 -6.77 -8.07 -7.41
N ASN A 192 -7.29 -8.96 -6.57
CA ASN A 192 -7.75 -10.27 -6.99
C ASN A 192 -9.21 -10.30 -7.50
N ARG A 193 -9.96 -9.22 -7.24
CA ARG A 193 -11.34 -8.97 -7.69
C ARG A 193 -12.37 -9.98 -7.17
N ASP A 194 -12.15 -10.54 -5.99
CA ASP A 194 -13.15 -11.39 -5.33
C ASP A 194 -14.27 -10.57 -4.64
N GLY A 195 -14.16 -9.24 -4.67
CA GLY A 195 -15.11 -8.29 -4.09
C GLY A 195 -14.90 -8.06 -2.60
N VAL A 196 -13.76 -8.50 -2.04
CA VAL A 196 -13.40 -8.33 -0.64
C VAL A 196 -11.95 -7.85 -0.53
N LEU A 197 -11.74 -6.67 0.05
CA LEU A 197 -10.40 -6.20 0.38
C LEU A 197 -9.80 -7.06 1.50
N SER A 198 -8.85 -7.92 1.13
CA SER A 198 -8.00 -8.61 2.08
C SER A 198 -7.00 -7.65 2.74
N LEU A 199 -6.36 -8.05 3.85
CA LEU A 199 -5.36 -7.20 4.52
C LEU A 199 -4.18 -6.80 3.62
N SER A 200 -3.82 -7.63 2.64
CA SER A 200 -2.76 -7.33 1.66
C SER A 200 -3.21 -6.43 0.51
N GLU A 201 -4.49 -6.11 0.44
CA GLU A 201 -5.11 -5.26 -0.59
C GLU A 201 -5.56 -3.91 -0.02
N ARG A 202 -5.46 -3.74 1.30
CA ARG A 202 -5.67 -2.45 1.95
C ARG A 202 -4.43 -1.59 1.79
N PHE A 203 -4.63 -0.29 1.80
CA PHE A 203 -3.56 0.65 2.01
C PHE A 203 -3.72 1.17 3.43
N THR A 204 -2.93 0.61 4.34
CA THR A 204 -3.16 0.80 5.78
C THR A 204 -2.53 2.10 6.28
N SER A 205 -3.04 2.63 7.39
CA SER A 205 -2.56 3.90 7.96
C SER A 205 -1.05 3.95 8.21
N SER A 206 -0.44 2.81 8.57
CA SER A 206 1.00 2.69 8.78
C SER A 206 1.80 2.70 7.46
N GLU A 207 1.25 2.15 6.38
CA GLU A 207 1.83 2.14 5.04
C GLU A 207 1.77 3.54 4.44
N GLU A 208 0.65 4.22 4.65
CA GLU A 208 0.42 5.61 4.26
C GLU A 208 1.35 6.60 4.97
N TYR A 209 1.46 6.50 6.30
CA TYR A 209 2.39 7.29 7.08
C TYR A 209 3.82 7.15 6.54
N ARG A 210 4.23 5.91 6.26
CA ARG A 210 5.59 5.57 5.82
C ARG A 210 5.77 5.71 4.31
N PHE A 211 4.76 6.15 3.56
CA PHE A 211 4.84 6.28 2.12
C PHE A 211 6.01 7.19 1.70
N GLY A 212 6.79 6.74 0.72
CA GLY A 212 7.98 7.45 0.24
C GLY A 212 9.21 7.38 1.17
N ALA A 213 9.11 6.79 2.36
CA ALA A 213 10.26 6.63 3.26
C ALA A 213 11.28 5.61 2.69
N PRO A 214 12.59 5.89 2.78
CA PRO A 214 13.60 4.96 2.31
C PRO A 214 13.64 3.72 3.23
N SER A 215 14.05 2.58 2.68
CA SER A 215 14.07 1.30 3.42
C SER A 215 15.00 1.26 4.63
N ASN A 216 15.89 2.24 4.78
CA ASN A 216 16.78 2.38 5.94
C ASN A 216 16.30 3.42 6.95
N TYR A 217 15.11 4.01 6.78
CA TYR A 217 14.55 4.98 7.72
C TYR A 217 14.19 4.31 9.05
N THR A 218 14.50 4.98 10.16
CA THR A 218 14.17 4.55 11.52
C THR A 218 13.92 5.79 12.37
N THR A 219 12.73 5.92 12.95
CA THR A 219 12.29 7.14 13.65
C THR A 219 13.25 7.54 14.78
N GLU A 220 13.72 6.59 15.58
CA GLU A 220 14.64 6.80 16.71
C GLU A 220 15.96 7.46 16.31
N LEU A 221 16.38 7.31 15.05
CA LEU A 221 17.60 7.92 14.52
C LEU A 221 17.29 9.14 13.67
N ASP A 222 16.38 8.94 12.73
CA ASP A 222 16.15 9.84 11.62
C ASP A 222 15.08 10.89 11.94
N GLY A 223 14.29 10.71 13.01
CA GLY A 223 13.15 11.54 13.41
C GLY A 223 11.91 11.28 12.57
N LEU A 224 10.75 11.81 12.99
CA LEU A 224 9.46 11.72 12.29
C LEU A 224 9.53 11.94 10.76
N TRP A 225 8.65 11.25 10.02
CA TRP A 225 8.54 11.34 8.56
C TRP A 225 7.84 12.62 8.10
N CYS A 226 8.49 13.75 8.38
CA CYS A 226 8.04 15.08 8.04
C CYS A 226 9.22 15.99 7.67
N SER A 227 8.91 17.13 7.07
CA SER A 227 9.87 18.18 6.76
C SER A 227 9.49 19.44 7.52
N ALA A 228 10.44 20.06 8.21
CA ALA A 228 10.20 21.29 8.96
C ALA A 228 11.37 22.28 8.89
N THR A 229 11.06 23.57 8.80
CA THR A 229 12.00 24.68 8.85
C THR A 229 11.96 25.34 10.23
N LEU A 230 12.94 24.99 11.04
CA LEU A 230 13.05 25.55 12.39
C LEU A 230 13.57 27.00 12.34
N PRO A 231 13.02 27.92 13.18
CA PRO A 231 12.00 27.71 14.21
C PRO A 231 10.59 28.17 13.80
N GLN A 232 10.37 28.57 12.55
CA GLN A 232 9.15 29.30 12.17
C GLN A 232 7.97 28.40 11.77
N GLY A 233 8.19 27.13 11.40
CA GLY A 233 7.09 26.20 11.08
C GLY A 233 6.27 26.63 9.85
N SER A 234 5.25 25.85 9.48
CA SER A 234 4.29 26.25 8.45
C SER A 234 3.36 27.36 8.95
N ILE A 235 2.97 28.26 8.04
CA ILE A 235 1.93 29.28 8.29
C ILE A 235 0.53 28.63 8.24
N LEU A 236 0.40 27.51 7.52
CA LEU A 236 -0.83 26.74 7.39
C LEU A 236 -0.92 25.71 8.51
N LYS A 237 -2.15 25.43 8.97
CA LYS A 237 -2.41 24.57 10.14
C LYS A 237 -3.30 23.37 9.85
N SER A 238 -3.82 23.28 8.64
CA SER A 238 -4.57 22.11 8.18
C SER A 238 -3.59 21.10 7.61
N TRP A 239 -3.95 19.83 7.65
CA TRP A 239 -3.24 18.79 6.91
C TRP A 239 -2.93 19.22 5.45
N PRO A 240 -1.77 18.85 4.88
CA PRO A 240 -0.65 18.10 5.47
C PRO A 240 0.31 18.93 6.32
N TYR A 241 0.02 20.21 6.54
CA TYR A 241 0.96 21.15 7.16
C TYR A 241 1.05 20.96 8.67
N LEU A 242 2.27 21.03 9.19
CA LEU A 242 2.54 20.92 10.62
C LEU A 242 2.16 22.22 11.34
N PRO A 243 1.30 22.17 12.37
CA PRO A 243 0.94 23.36 13.12
C PRO A 243 2.15 23.90 13.90
N SER A 244 2.30 25.22 13.91
CA SER A 244 3.39 25.91 14.61
C SER A 244 2.92 27.02 15.56
N GLY A 245 3.78 27.36 16.52
CA GLY A 245 3.63 28.47 17.48
C GLY A 245 2.84 28.14 18.74
N ASP A 246 2.65 29.14 19.60
CA ASP A 246 2.07 29.02 20.97
C ASP A 246 0.70 28.32 21.07
N ASN A 247 -0.03 28.21 19.95
CA ASN A 247 -1.35 27.57 19.89
C ASN A 247 -1.32 26.13 19.31
N ALA A 248 -0.14 25.59 18.96
CA ALA A 248 -0.02 24.19 18.53
C ALA A 248 -0.22 23.27 19.74
N THR A 249 -1.01 22.20 19.54
CA THR A 249 -1.29 21.20 20.58
C THR A 249 -0.02 20.47 21.01
N PHE A 250 0.82 20.12 20.03
CA PHE A 250 2.10 19.44 20.22
C PHE A 250 3.20 20.35 19.67
N GLN A 251 4.15 20.74 20.51
CA GLN A 251 5.18 21.73 20.17
C GLN A 251 6.45 21.09 19.58
N ASN A 252 6.70 19.81 19.90
CA ASN A 252 7.95 19.11 19.57
C ASN A 252 7.94 18.45 18.18
N LEU A 253 6.77 18.32 17.54
CA LEU A 253 6.61 17.75 16.18
C LEU A 253 7.60 18.34 15.16
N LEU A 254 7.80 19.67 15.16
CA LEU A 254 8.69 20.32 14.19
C LEU A 254 10.16 19.96 14.40
N SER A 255 10.60 19.82 15.66
CA SER A 255 11.98 19.46 15.99
C SER A 255 12.26 17.97 15.81
N ALA A 256 11.22 17.15 15.88
CA ALA A 256 11.27 15.71 15.65
C ALA A 256 11.37 15.34 14.17
N CYS A 257 10.99 16.23 13.23
CA CYS A 257 11.06 15.94 11.80
C CYS A 257 12.44 15.54 11.30
N THR A 258 12.46 14.62 10.35
CA THR A 258 13.69 14.15 9.73
C THR A 258 14.44 15.25 9.00
N THR A 259 15.76 15.18 9.08
CA THR A 259 16.68 16.10 8.37
C THR A 259 17.14 15.56 7.02
N ASN A 260 16.84 14.29 6.73
CA ASN A 260 17.36 13.58 5.57
C ASN A 260 16.38 13.59 4.38
N ALA A 261 15.15 14.04 4.58
CA ALA A 261 14.16 14.21 3.53
C ALA A 261 13.95 15.68 3.20
N THR A 262 13.85 15.99 1.90
CA THR A 262 13.47 17.31 1.42
C THR A 262 12.07 17.22 0.84
N ASN A 263 11.18 18.07 1.33
CA ASN A 263 9.87 18.22 0.71
C ASN A 263 10.01 18.76 -0.73
N VAL A 264 9.17 18.25 -1.63
CA VAL A 264 9.03 18.73 -3.01
C VAL A 264 8.33 20.11 -3.06
N VAL A 265 7.59 20.43 -2.00
CA VAL A 265 6.88 21.67 -1.79
C VAL A 265 7.64 22.57 -0.78
N ASP A 266 7.75 23.87 -1.04
CA ASP A 266 8.39 24.83 -0.11
C ASP A 266 7.53 25.13 1.16
N GLU A 267 7.18 24.13 1.98
CA GLU A 267 6.51 24.29 3.29
C GLU A 267 6.83 23.13 4.25
N ASP A 268 6.46 23.31 5.52
CA ASP A 268 6.61 22.30 6.57
C ASP A 268 5.35 21.41 6.69
N LEU A 269 5.52 20.11 6.51
CA LEU A 269 4.43 19.14 6.38
C LEU A 269 4.86 17.69 6.63
N TRP A 270 3.87 16.81 6.81
CA TRP A 270 4.02 15.36 6.78
C TRP A 270 4.36 14.84 5.38
N LEU A 271 5.32 13.93 5.26
CA LEU A 271 5.83 13.48 3.97
C LEU A 271 5.04 12.31 3.36
N GLY A 272 4.39 11.47 4.16
CA GLY A 272 3.51 10.39 3.70
C GLY A 272 2.18 10.88 3.10
N SER A 273 1.31 9.94 2.72
CA SER A 273 -0.10 10.20 2.37
C SER A 273 -0.94 10.47 3.63
N ASP A 274 -2.21 10.80 3.46
CA ASP A 274 -3.16 11.11 4.53
C ASP A 274 -4.05 9.91 4.84
N PRO A 275 -3.88 9.24 6.00
CA PRO A 275 -4.70 8.08 6.38
C PRO A 275 -6.19 8.29 6.62
N LEU A 276 -6.73 9.43 6.20
CA LEU A 276 -8.12 9.84 6.36
C LEU A 276 -8.69 10.44 5.06
N LEU A 277 -7.92 10.45 3.97
CA LEU A 277 -8.32 10.97 2.67
C LEU A 277 -7.85 10.02 1.58
N GLU A 278 -8.81 9.42 0.88
CA GLU A 278 -8.60 8.49 -0.24
C GLU A 278 -7.66 9.00 -1.36
N ASP A 279 -7.38 10.31 -1.44
CA ASP A 279 -6.67 10.94 -2.56
C ASP A 279 -5.86 12.14 -2.02
N SER A 280 -4.60 11.86 -1.66
CA SER A 280 -3.67 12.71 -0.89
C SER A 280 -2.82 13.65 -1.72
N ASP A 281 -3.07 13.64 -3.02
CA ASP A 281 -2.47 14.49 -4.01
C ASP A 281 -2.33 15.96 -3.59
N ARG A 282 -1.09 16.43 -3.52
CA ARG A 282 -0.79 17.75 -2.94
C ARG A 282 0.03 18.68 -3.83
N TYR A 283 0.63 18.17 -4.90
CA TYR A 283 1.37 18.97 -5.85
C TYR A 283 1.13 18.55 -7.31
N HIS A 284 1.49 19.44 -8.23
CA HIS A 284 1.55 19.11 -9.66
C HIS A 284 2.79 19.75 -10.29
N TRP A 285 3.26 19.17 -11.39
CA TRP A 285 4.35 19.67 -12.20
C TRP A 285 3.81 20.40 -13.42
N ASP A 286 4.09 21.70 -13.56
CA ASP A 286 3.63 22.51 -14.68
C ASP A 286 4.56 22.45 -15.92
N GLY A 287 5.54 21.55 -15.93
CA GLY A 287 6.60 21.48 -16.95
C GLY A 287 7.84 22.33 -16.63
N PHE A 288 7.77 23.21 -15.63
CA PHE A 288 8.88 24.08 -15.22
C PHE A 288 9.18 24.03 -13.71
N SER A 289 8.15 23.93 -12.88
CA SER A 289 8.25 23.95 -11.43
C SER A 289 7.11 23.18 -10.77
N VAL A 290 7.36 22.67 -9.57
CA VAL A 290 6.34 22.06 -8.74
C VAL A 290 5.43 23.15 -8.17
N ARG A 291 4.12 22.89 -8.21
CA ARG A 291 3.07 23.80 -7.78
C ARG A 291 2.17 23.10 -6.77
N ARG A 292 1.97 23.76 -5.64
CA ARG A 292 1.02 23.34 -4.60
C ARG A 292 -0.41 23.33 -5.11
N LEU A 293 -1.21 22.38 -4.64
CA LEU A 293 -2.64 22.29 -4.96
C LEU A 293 -3.55 22.97 -3.94
N PHE A 294 -3.06 23.22 -2.72
CA PHE A 294 -3.85 23.79 -1.63
C PHE A 294 -4.66 25.04 -2.04
N PRO A 295 -5.97 25.11 -1.71
CA PRO A 295 -6.75 24.18 -0.88
C PRO A 295 -7.44 23.04 -1.66
N SER A 296 -7.13 22.86 -2.95
CA SER A 296 -7.53 21.67 -3.70
C SER A 296 -6.60 20.52 -3.34
N TYR A 297 -7.15 19.31 -3.33
CA TYR A 297 -6.41 18.07 -3.31
C TYR A 297 -6.94 17.22 -4.46
N GLY A 298 -6.23 16.15 -4.76
CA GLY A 298 -6.76 15.10 -5.58
C GLY A 298 -6.66 15.22 -7.09
N ASP A 299 -6.46 14.09 -7.73
CA ASP A 299 -6.69 13.87 -9.15
C ASP A 299 -7.82 12.90 -9.48
N GLY A 300 -8.39 12.25 -8.46
CA GLY A 300 -9.48 11.31 -8.59
C GLY A 300 -9.04 9.87 -8.84
N ILE A 301 -7.74 9.58 -8.75
CA ILE A 301 -7.19 8.24 -8.52
C ILE A 301 -6.92 8.13 -6.99
N PRO A 302 -7.31 7.03 -6.32
CA PRO A 302 -7.02 6.85 -4.91
C PRO A 302 -5.57 6.44 -4.62
N ASP A 303 -5.07 6.78 -3.44
CA ASP A 303 -3.67 6.55 -3.06
C ASP A 303 -3.33 5.04 -3.08
N GLY A 304 -4.23 4.18 -2.61
CA GLY A 304 -4.06 2.73 -2.64
C GLY A 304 -3.94 2.15 -4.06
N TRP A 305 -4.64 2.72 -5.05
CA TRP A 305 -4.45 2.36 -6.45
C TRP A 305 -3.09 2.82 -6.96
N GLU A 306 -2.74 4.08 -6.71
CA GLU A 306 -1.48 4.67 -7.14
C GLU A 306 -0.28 3.91 -6.58
N ALA A 307 -0.30 3.60 -5.28
CA ALA A 307 0.72 2.82 -4.60
C ALA A 307 0.87 1.41 -5.22
N HIS A 308 -0.24 0.75 -5.58
CA HIS A 308 -0.19 -0.57 -6.20
C HIS A 308 0.46 -0.55 -7.59
N PHE A 309 0.12 0.44 -8.42
CA PHE A 309 0.64 0.56 -9.79
C PHE A 309 1.97 1.32 -9.87
N GLY A 310 2.49 1.81 -8.75
CA GLY A 310 3.77 2.51 -8.68
C GLY A 310 3.72 3.96 -9.17
N LEU A 311 2.54 4.58 -9.11
CA LEU A 311 2.34 6.03 -9.25
C LEU A 311 2.73 6.72 -7.93
N ASP A 312 2.76 8.06 -7.92
CA ASP A 312 3.06 8.85 -6.71
C ASP A 312 1.75 9.47 -6.19
N PRO A 313 1.14 8.94 -5.10
CA PRO A 313 -0.09 9.42 -4.45
C PRO A 313 -0.11 10.89 -4.00
N LEU A 314 1.00 11.59 -4.19
CA LEU A 314 1.17 12.99 -3.83
C LEU A 314 1.25 13.90 -5.07
N ASN A 315 1.33 13.33 -6.27
CA ASN A 315 1.62 13.99 -7.54
C ASN A 315 0.55 13.80 -8.64
N ARG A 316 -0.41 14.70 -8.60
CA ARG A 316 -1.53 14.93 -9.54
C ARG A 316 -1.23 14.94 -11.04
N THR A 317 0.03 15.04 -11.41
CA THR A 317 0.44 15.10 -12.80
C THR A 317 0.42 13.72 -13.44
N ASP A 318 0.69 12.68 -12.66
CA ASP A 318 0.82 11.33 -13.19
C ASP A 318 -0.53 10.72 -13.61
N ALA A 319 -1.67 11.16 -13.08
CA ALA A 319 -2.99 10.78 -13.61
C ALA A 319 -3.16 10.95 -15.12
N LEU A 320 -2.49 11.94 -15.73
CA LEU A 320 -2.59 12.21 -17.17
C LEU A 320 -1.42 11.66 -17.97
N LEU A 321 -0.50 10.94 -17.34
CA LEU A 321 0.59 10.28 -18.05
C LEU A 321 0.12 8.92 -18.57
N ASP A 322 0.61 8.55 -19.74
CA ASP A 322 0.49 7.25 -20.38
C ASP A 322 1.91 6.65 -20.40
N ILE A 323 2.24 5.88 -19.35
CA ILE A 323 3.61 5.41 -19.10
C ILE A 323 3.97 4.21 -19.99
N ASP A 324 3.01 3.37 -20.33
CA ASP A 324 3.18 2.17 -21.13
C ASP A 324 2.85 2.35 -22.62
N MET A 325 2.30 3.51 -23.00
CA MET A 325 2.04 3.96 -24.37
C MET A 325 1.12 3.02 -25.14
N ASP A 326 0.07 2.54 -24.49
CA ASP A 326 -0.87 1.58 -25.06
C ASP A 326 -2.09 2.24 -25.75
N GLY A 327 -2.12 3.58 -25.79
CA GLY A 327 -3.10 4.38 -26.50
C GLY A 327 -3.28 4.03 -28.00
N TRP A 328 -4.44 4.39 -28.56
CA TRP A 328 -4.84 4.01 -29.92
C TRP A 328 -5.12 5.21 -30.83
N ASP A 329 -4.48 5.23 -32.01
CA ASP A 329 -4.68 6.23 -33.06
C ASP A 329 -6.07 6.07 -33.72
N LEU A 330 -7.08 6.66 -33.06
CA LEU A 330 -8.47 6.56 -33.45
C LEU A 330 -8.72 7.21 -34.81
N ASN A 331 -8.05 8.33 -35.05
CA ASN A 331 -8.26 9.14 -36.25
C ASN A 331 -7.36 8.73 -37.44
N ARG A 332 -6.33 7.92 -37.19
CA ARG A 332 -5.36 7.35 -38.14
C ARG A 332 -4.48 8.40 -38.83
N ASP A 333 -4.09 9.46 -38.13
CA ASP A 333 -3.17 10.47 -38.64
C ASP A 333 -1.69 10.16 -38.36
N GLY A 334 -1.42 9.06 -37.65
CA GLY A 334 -0.09 8.57 -37.31
C GLY A 334 0.48 9.16 -36.03
N VAL A 335 -0.33 9.83 -35.21
CA VAL A 335 0.06 10.40 -33.91
C VAL A 335 -0.95 9.96 -32.85
N ILE A 336 -0.47 9.56 -31.68
CA ILE A 336 -1.31 9.41 -30.49
C ILE A 336 -1.34 10.77 -29.79
N SER A 337 -2.50 11.41 -29.74
CA SER A 337 -2.67 12.71 -29.11
C SER A 337 -2.79 12.61 -27.58
N PRO A 338 -2.10 13.48 -26.81
CA PRO A 338 -2.07 13.37 -25.37
C PRO A 338 -3.32 13.88 -24.68
N ASP A 339 -3.56 13.35 -23.48
CA ASP A 339 -4.62 13.83 -22.62
C ASP A 339 -4.30 15.18 -21.98
N VAL A 340 -5.11 16.19 -22.32
CA VAL A 340 -4.89 17.56 -21.84
C VAL A 340 -5.55 17.86 -20.49
N SER A 341 -6.50 17.03 -20.06
CA SER A 341 -7.25 17.23 -18.82
C SER A 341 -8.10 16.00 -18.46
N ARG A 342 -8.24 15.72 -17.16
CA ARG A 342 -9.09 14.66 -16.59
C ARG A 342 -10.60 14.84 -16.81
N THR A 343 -11.03 15.94 -17.43
CA THR A 343 -12.46 16.10 -17.74
C THR A 343 -12.88 15.12 -18.83
N ARG A 344 -14.03 14.48 -18.69
CA ARG A 344 -14.55 13.50 -19.67
C ARG A 344 -14.64 14.03 -21.11
N THR A 345 -14.71 15.33 -21.31
CA THR A 345 -14.72 15.95 -22.66
C THR A 345 -13.33 16.06 -23.25
N ALA A 346 -12.31 16.31 -22.42
CA ALA A 346 -10.92 16.35 -22.86
C ALA A 346 -10.36 14.96 -23.12
N LEU A 347 -10.61 14.00 -22.22
CA LEU A 347 -10.20 12.60 -22.37
C LEU A 347 -10.72 11.99 -23.70
N LYS A 348 -11.98 12.26 -24.05
CA LYS A 348 -12.55 11.81 -25.34
C LYS A 348 -11.89 12.36 -26.60
N ILE A 349 -11.08 13.41 -26.45
CA ILE A 349 -10.35 14.04 -27.56
C ILE A 349 -8.92 13.50 -27.61
N GLY A 350 -8.35 13.11 -26.48
CA GLY A 350 -7.09 12.39 -26.41
C GLY A 350 -7.21 10.99 -27.00
N GLU A 351 -6.06 10.44 -27.38
CA GLU A 351 -5.89 9.09 -27.91
C GLU A 351 -4.91 8.27 -27.08
N GLU A 352 -4.10 8.92 -26.23
CA GLU A 352 -3.40 8.26 -25.12
C GLU A 352 -4.42 7.60 -24.19
N LEU A 353 -4.02 6.51 -23.55
CA LEU A 353 -4.80 5.91 -22.48
C LEU A 353 -4.08 6.25 -21.17
N SER A 354 -4.46 7.37 -20.56
CA SER A 354 -3.78 7.82 -19.35
C SER A 354 -4.11 6.96 -18.12
N ASN A 355 -3.24 6.99 -17.11
CA ASN A 355 -3.45 6.30 -15.82
C ASN A 355 -4.85 6.53 -15.23
N PHE A 356 -5.39 7.75 -15.38
CA PHE A 356 -6.74 8.08 -14.93
C PHE A 356 -7.83 7.38 -15.76
N GLU A 357 -7.64 7.23 -17.07
CA GLU A 357 -8.56 6.46 -17.89
C GLU A 357 -8.51 4.97 -17.58
N GLU A 358 -7.33 4.41 -17.31
CA GLU A 358 -7.18 3.03 -16.84
C GLU A 358 -7.94 2.80 -15.53
N TYR A 359 -7.76 3.71 -14.57
CA TYR A 359 -8.54 3.72 -13.32
C TYR A 359 -10.05 3.77 -13.60
N LEU A 360 -10.50 4.65 -14.49
CA LEU A 360 -11.92 4.74 -14.83
C LEU A 360 -12.47 3.48 -15.52
N ILE A 361 -11.65 2.77 -16.31
CA ILE A 361 -12.01 1.50 -16.94
C ILE A 361 -12.15 0.41 -15.89
N HIS A 362 -11.28 0.39 -14.87
CA HIS A 362 -11.40 -0.53 -13.75
C HIS A 362 -12.78 -0.44 -13.08
N PHE A 363 -13.31 0.77 -12.90
CA PHE A 363 -14.61 1.02 -12.26
C PHE A 363 -15.84 0.81 -13.17
N ASP A 364 -15.71 0.28 -14.39
CA ASP A 364 -16.84 0.09 -15.32
C ASP A 364 -17.79 -1.08 -14.97
N ASN A 365 -18.18 -1.20 -13.69
CA ASN A 365 -19.23 -2.10 -13.19
C ASN A 365 -19.09 -3.57 -13.66
N GLY A 366 -17.85 -4.09 -13.68
CA GLY A 366 -17.57 -5.47 -14.06
C GLY A 366 -17.41 -5.72 -15.56
N ASN A 367 -17.38 -4.68 -16.40
CA ASN A 367 -16.90 -4.82 -17.79
C ASN A 367 -15.37 -4.77 -17.81
N THR A 368 -14.74 -5.91 -17.57
CA THR A 368 -13.28 -6.02 -17.63
C THR A 368 -12.79 -6.26 -19.06
N ILE A 369 -11.73 -5.54 -19.45
CA ILE A 369 -10.92 -5.92 -20.61
C ILE A 369 -10.10 -7.14 -20.18
N ILE A 370 -10.45 -8.30 -20.72
CA ILE A 370 -9.72 -9.54 -20.48
C ILE A 370 -8.86 -9.80 -21.72
N PRO A 371 -7.51 -9.88 -21.59
CA PRO A 371 -6.68 -10.26 -22.72
C PRO A 371 -7.00 -11.69 -23.13
N GLY A 372 -7.15 -11.92 -24.43
CA GLY A 372 -7.62 -13.21 -24.94
C GLY A 372 -8.23 -13.12 -26.32
N LEU A 373 -8.90 -14.20 -26.73
CA LEU A 373 -9.67 -14.26 -27.96
C LEU A 373 -11.16 -14.17 -27.62
N LYS A 374 -11.86 -13.24 -28.27
CA LYS A 374 -13.32 -13.15 -28.20
C LYS A 374 -13.92 -13.52 -29.54
N THR A 375 -14.93 -14.39 -29.53
CA THR A 375 -15.65 -14.85 -30.72
C THR A 375 -17.12 -14.51 -30.58
N ALA A 376 -17.80 -14.24 -31.70
CA ALA A 376 -19.25 -14.05 -31.74
C ALA A 376 -19.77 -14.45 -33.12
N PHE A 377 -21.00 -14.99 -33.20
CA PHE A 377 -21.59 -15.32 -34.49
C PHE A 377 -22.04 -14.06 -35.23
N LEU A 378 -21.63 -13.93 -36.49
CA LEU A 378 -22.05 -12.83 -37.35
C LEU A 378 -23.56 -12.93 -37.61
N GLY A 379 -24.31 -11.90 -37.20
CA GLY A 379 -25.76 -11.79 -37.45
C GLY A 379 -26.64 -12.53 -36.45
N ALA A 380 -26.12 -12.89 -35.27
CA ALA A 380 -26.94 -13.44 -34.19
C ALA A 380 -27.89 -12.37 -33.61
N GLU A 381 -29.17 -12.74 -33.42
CA GLU A 381 -30.17 -11.88 -32.76
C GLU A 381 -30.09 -11.94 -31.22
N GLU A 382 -29.35 -12.92 -30.69
CA GLU A 382 -29.07 -13.10 -29.27
C GLU A 382 -27.57 -13.06 -29.00
N SER A 383 -27.18 -12.83 -27.74
CA SER A 383 -25.76 -12.81 -27.33
C SER A 383 -25.13 -14.18 -27.54
N THR A 384 -24.15 -14.25 -28.43
CA THR A 384 -23.41 -15.47 -28.78
C THR A 384 -21.91 -15.33 -28.52
N SER A 385 -21.50 -14.34 -27.72
CA SER A 385 -20.08 -14.10 -27.46
C SER A 385 -19.49 -15.20 -26.58
N SER A 386 -18.37 -15.77 -27.00
CA SER A 386 -17.53 -16.66 -26.19
C SER A 386 -16.13 -16.06 -26.08
N GLN A 387 -15.49 -16.26 -24.93
CA GLN A 387 -14.15 -15.74 -24.66
C GLN A 387 -13.20 -16.89 -24.31
N PHE A 388 -11.95 -16.75 -24.73
CA PHE A 388 -10.84 -17.63 -24.40
C PHE A 388 -9.78 -16.76 -23.71
N PRO A 389 -9.65 -16.81 -22.38
CA PRO A 389 -8.67 -16.03 -21.64
C PRO A 389 -7.24 -16.51 -21.92
N LEU A 390 -6.24 -15.76 -21.44
CA LEU A 390 -4.86 -16.20 -21.48
C LEU A 390 -4.65 -17.44 -20.61
N SER A 391 -3.80 -18.37 -21.06
CA SER A 391 -3.52 -19.63 -20.35
C SER A 391 -2.98 -19.45 -18.93
N PHE A 392 -2.30 -18.33 -18.66
CA PHE A 392 -1.83 -18.00 -17.31
C PHE A 392 -2.93 -17.56 -16.35
N THR A 393 -4.06 -17.10 -16.89
CA THR A 393 -5.20 -16.56 -16.14
C THR A 393 -6.41 -17.48 -16.14
N ALA A 394 -6.40 -18.50 -17.00
CA ALA A 394 -7.51 -19.41 -17.19
C ALA A 394 -7.64 -20.42 -16.04
N SER A 395 -8.87 -20.78 -15.71
CA SER A 395 -9.14 -21.93 -14.84
C SER A 395 -8.82 -23.25 -15.55
N GLU A 396 -8.52 -24.32 -14.80
CA GLU A 396 -8.14 -25.63 -15.39
C GLU A 396 -9.21 -26.25 -16.31
N GLU A 397 -10.47 -25.80 -16.19
CA GLU A 397 -11.61 -26.33 -16.96
C GLU A 397 -11.97 -25.46 -18.18
N GLU A 398 -11.35 -24.30 -18.34
CA GLU A 398 -11.62 -23.36 -19.44
C GLU A 398 -10.58 -23.47 -20.55
N MET A 399 -11.06 -23.51 -21.79
CA MET A 399 -10.19 -23.35 -22.95
C MET A 399 -9.59 -21.95 -22.98
N SER A 400 -8.29 -21.89 -23.24
CA SER A 400 -7.47 -20.68 -23.14
C SER A 400 -6.55 -20.54 -24.34
N ILE A 401 -5.90 -19.38 -24.48
CA ILE A 401 -4.89 -19.11 -25.50
C ILE A 401 -3.58 -18.66 -24.86
N ILE A 402 -2.46 -18.99 -25.50
CA ILE A 402 -1.12 -18.72 -24.98
C ILE A 402 -0.78 -17.22 -24.92
N HIS A 403 -1.34 -16.42 -25.82
CA HIS A 403 -1.06 -14.99 -25.95
C HIS A 403 -2.19 -14.25 -26.71
N HIS A 404 -2.37 -12.95 -26.44
CA HIS A 404 -3.46 -12.15 -27.03
C HIS A 404 -3.17 -11.66 -28.46
N ASP A 405 -1.88 -11.46 -28.81
CA ASP A 405 -1.43 -11.07 -30.15
C ASP A 405 -1.55 -12.26 -31.13
N ILE A 406 -2.75 -12.43 -31.69
CA ILE A 406 -3.11 -13.49 -32.64
C ILE A 406 -2.79 -13.03 -34.05
N VAL A 407 -2.01 -13.86 -34.73
CA VAL A 407 -1.50 -13.57 -36.06
C VAL A 407 -2.30 -14.33 -37.12
N ASP A 408 -2.67 -15.58 -36.85
CA ASP A 408 -3.45 -16.40 -37.77
C ASP A 408 -4.36 -17.41 -37.05
N LEU A 409 -5.42 -17.82 -37.74
CA LEU A 409 -6.50 -18.66 -37.25
C LEU A 409 -6.86 -19.71 -38.30
N ASP A 410 -6.39 -20.92 -38.09
CA ASP A 410 -6.54 -22.03 -39.02
C ASP A 410 -7.45 -23.15 -38.45
N ARG A 411 -8.42 -23.62 -39.22
CA ARG A 411 -9.41 -24.64 -38.76
C ARG A 411 -9.24 -25.96 -39.50
N ASN A 412 -9.17 -27.05 -38.74
CA ASN A 412 -9.23 -28.42 -39.27
C ASN A 412 -10.26 -29.25 -38.50
N GLY A 413 -11.44 -29.43 -39.08
CA GLY A 413 -12.54 -30.17 -38.45
C GLY A 413 -13.05 -29.47 -37.18
N GLU A 414 -12.84 -30.12 -36.04
CA GLU A 414 -13.25 -29.67 -34.70
C GLU A 414 -12.13 -28.98 -33.94
N GLN A 415 -10.95 -28.87 -34.55
CA GLN A 415 -9.80 -28.21 -33.96
C GLN A 415 -9.54 -26.87 -34.63
N MET A 416 -9.13 -25.92 -33.79
CA MET A 416 -8.71 -24.59 -34.16
C MET A 416 -7.27 -24.39 -33.73
N TYR A 417 -6.42 -24.01 -34.67
CA TYR A 417 -5.04 -23.64 -34.40
C TYR A 417 -4.98 -22.13 -34.36
N VAL A 418 -4.66 -21.60 -33.18
CA VAL A 418 -4.49 -20.19 -32.93
C VAL A 418 -3.01 -19.89 -32.92
N THR A 419 -2.51 -19.31 -34.01
CA THR A 419 -1.12 -18.88 -34.11
C THR A 419 -1.00 -17.50 -33.52
N THR A 420 -0.28 -17.39 -32.41
CA THR A 420 0.02 -16.12 -31.74
C THR A 420 1.46 -15.72 -32.03
N LYS A 421 1.86 -14.50 -31.66
CA LYS A 421 3.24 -14.03 -31.86
C LYS A 421 4.31 -14.92 -31.21
N TYR A 422 4.02 -15.58 -30.09
CA TYR A 422 5.02 -16.34 -29.29
C TYR A 422 4.79 -17.85 -29.19
N GLY A 423 3.70 -18.35 -29.74
CA GLY A 423 3.39 -19.77 -29.75
C GLY A 423 2.10 -20.09 -30.49
N ILE A 424 1.75 -21.37 -30.48
CA ILE A 424 0.52 -21.85 -31.10
C ILE A 424 -0.32 -22.53 -30.02
N THR A 425 -1.60 -22.18 -29.96
CA THR A 425 -2.57 -22.89 -29.14
C THR A 425 -3.49 -23.72 -30.01
N VAL A 426 -3.66 -25.00 -29.67
CA VAL A 426 -4.64 -25.88 -30.30
C VAL A 426 -5.87 -25.95 -29.41
N LEU A 427 -7.00 -25.42 -29.89
CA LEU A 427 -8.31 -25.55 -29.24
C LEU A 427 -9.05 -26.74 -29.83
N ASP A 428 -9.49 -27.66 -28.97
CA ASP A 428 -10.34 -28.78 -29.33
C ASP A 428 -11.76 -28.54 -28.82
N TYR A 429 -12.69 -28.26 -29.74
CA TYR A 429 -14.07 -27.91 -29.37
C TYR A 429 -14.91 -29.12 -28.92
N ASP A 430 -14.52 -30.35 -29.25
CA ASP A 430 -15.24 -31.56 -28.83
C ASP A 430 -14.78 -31.98 -27.42
N ALA A 431 -13.46 -32.04 -27.21
CA ALA A 431 -12.88 -32.32 -25.90
C ALA A 431 -13.01 -31.14 -24.91
N LYS A 432 -13.24 -29.92 -25.42
CA LYS A 432 -13.23 -28.66 -24.66
C LYS A 432 -11.90 -28.41 -23.94
N THR A 433 -10.80 -28.67 -24.63
CA THR A 433 -9.44 -28.53 -24.09
C THR A 433 -8.59 -27.63 -24.98
N SER A 434 -7.66 -26.90 -24.38
CA SER A 434 -6.62 -26.17 -25.09
C SER A 434 -5.23 -26.78 -24.80
N ALA A 435 -4.33 -26.71 -25.78
CA ALA A 435 -2.94 -27.13 -25.63
C ALA A 435 -1.99 -26.12 -26.24
N ASP A 436 -1.05 -25.60 -25.44
CA ASP A 436 -0.10 -24.58 -25.84
C ASP A 436 1.25 -25.14 -26.26
N GLN A 437 1.79 -24.60 -27.35
CA GLN A 437 3.15 -24.84 -27.80
C GLN A 437 3.92 -23.50 -27.87
N TRP A 438 4.75 -23.27 -26.86
CA TRP A 438 5.66 -22.13 -26.79
C TRP A 438 6.79 -22.23 -27.83
N MET A 439 7.19 -21.08 -28.39
CA MET A 439 8.41 -20.96 -29.18
C MET A 439 9.65 -20.73 -28.30
N PRO A 440 10.85 -21.08 -28.79
CA PRO A 440 12.10 -20.67 -28.15
C PRO A 440 12.21 -19.15 -28.04
N GLN A 441 12.94 -18.69 -27.02
CA GLN A 441 13.24 -17.27 -26.82
C GLN A 441 13.82 -16.63 -28.10
N GLY A 442 13.24 -15.50 -28.52
CA GLY A 442 13.65 -14.74 -29.70
C GLY A 442 13.02 -15.19 -31.03
N VAL A 443 12.18 -16.22 -31.03
CA VAL A 443 11.41 -16.64 -32.22
C VAL A 443 10.01 -16.05 -32.16
N GLU A 444 9.68 -15.20 -33.13
CA GLU A 444 8.32 -14.67 -33.33
C GLU A 444 7.67 -15.34 -34.53
N LEU A 445 6.35 -15.48 -34.49
CA LEU A 445 5.52 -16.10 -35.51
C LEU A 445 4.77 -15.00 -36.31
N TYR A 446 4.68 -15.17 -37.64
CA TYR A 446 4.07 -14.17 -38.52
C TYR A 446 2.95 -14.70 -39.41
N ASP A 447 2.86 -16.01 -39.63
CA ASP A 447 1.81 -16.63 -40.43
C ASP A 447 1.80 -18.15 -40.18
N SER A 448 0.67 -18.80 -40.41
CA SER A 448 0.57 -20.26 -40.39
C SER A 448 -0.25 -20.80 -41.54
N LEU A 449 -0.02 -22.08 -41.86
CA LEU A 449 -0.78 -22.77 -42.89
C LEU A 449 -0.85 -24.26 -42.58
N ILE A 450 -2.06 -24.81 -42.48
CA ILE A 450 -2.25 -26.27 -42.40
C ILE A 450 -1.94 -26.94 -43.74
N LEU A 451 -1.08 -27.97 -43.69
CA LEU A 451 -0.72 -28.82 -44.82
C LEU A 451 -1.57 -30.09 -44.81
N THR A 452 -2.14 -30.41 -45.97
CA THR A 452 -3.14 -31.48 -46.14
C THR A 452 -2.76 -32.42 -47.28
N GLN A 453 -2.93 -33.71 -47.09
CA GLN A 453 -2.77 -34.71 -48.14
C GLN A 453 -4.00 -35.62 -48.14
N ASP A 454 -4.63 -35.81 -49.31
CA ASP A 454 -5.85 -36.61 -49.46
C ASP A 454 -6.96 -36.21 -48.46
N SER A 455 -7.13 -34.89 -48.26
CA SER A 455 -8.09 -34.30 -47.30
C SER A 455 -7.79 -34.56 -45.82
N SER A 456 -6.60 -35.07 -45.48
CA SER A 456 -6.15 -35.25 -44.10
C SER A 456 -5.00 -34.28 -43.80
N ALA A 457 -5.12 -33.50 -42.73
CA ALA A 457 -4.01 -32.66 -42.27
C ALA A 457 -2.87 -33.52 -41.72
N TYR A 458 -1.62 -33.22 -42.09
CA TYR A 458 -0.44 -33.98 -41.66
C TYR A 458 0.65 -33.12 -41.01
N ALA A 459 0.66 -31.82 -41.28
CA ALA A 459 1.61 -30.89 -40.69
C ALA A 459 1.05 -29.46 -40.75
N MET A 460 1.69 -28.56 -40.03
CA MET A 460 1.48 -27.12 -40.12
C MET A 460 2.79 -26.46 -40.53
N ALA A 461 2.76 -25.62 -41.56
CA ALA A 461 3.87 -24.75 -41.92
C ALA A 461 3.68 -23.39 -41.25
N ILE A 462 4.78 -22.81 -40.78
CA ILE A 462 4.75 -21.65 -39.90
C ILE A 462 5.87 -20.69 -40.32
N ALA A 463 5.52 -19.43 -40.54
CA ALA A 463 6.45 -18.35 -40.81
C ALA A 463 6.95 -17.72 -39.51
N THR A 464 8.25 -17.47 -39.43
CA THR A 464 8.91 -16.98 -38.21
C THR A 464 9.96 -15.91 -38.47
N SER A 465 10.42 -15.25 -37.41
CA SER A 465 11.55 -14.30 -37.42
C SER A 465 12.89 -14.88 -37.86
N VAL A 466 13.06 -16.20 -37.76
CA VAL A 466 14.31 -16.89 -38.11
C VAL A 466 14.21 -17.68 -39.42
N GLY A 467 13.01 -17.85 -39.98
CA GLY A 467 12.79 -18.73 -41.12
C GLY A 467 11.38 -19.26 -41.23
N MET A 468 11.28 -20.47 -41.75
CA MET A 468 10.04 -21.24 -41.78
C MET A 468 10.24 -22.55 -41.00
N VAL A 469 9.21 -22.99 -40.30
CA VAL A 469 9.22 -24.28 -39.62
C VAL A 469 8.00 -25.11 -40.02
N VAL A 470 8.22 -26.42 -40.15
CA VAL A 470 7.14 -27.38 -40.39
C VAL A 470 6.98 -28.25 -39.15
N ALA A 471 5.82 -28.15 -38.53
CA ALA A 471 5.41 -28.89 -37.34
C ALA A 471 4.52 -30.07 -37.74
N PRO A 472 4.98 -31.33 -37.55
CA PRO A 472 4.13 -32.50 -37.78
C PRO A 472 2.89 -32.49 -36.88
N LEU A 473 1.73 -32.81 -37.45
CA LEU A 473 0.49 -33.02 -36.72
C LEU A 473 0.38 -34.48 -36.28
N GLN A 474 -0.06 -34.68 -35.05
CA GLN A 474 -0.33 -36.00 -34.47
C GLN A 474 -1.72 -36.50 -34.89
N ALA A 475 -2.01 -37.77 -34.61
CA ALA A 475 -3.30 -38.38 -34.98
C ALA A 475 -4.49 -37.83 -34.19
N ASP A 476 -4.23 -37.29 -32.99
CA ASP A 476 -5.18 -36.53 -32.18
C ASP A 476 -5.22 -35.05 -32.61
N GLY A 477 -4.50 -34.66 -33.67
CA GLY A 477 -4.44 -33.32 -34.22
C GLY A 477 -3.63 -32.30 -33.38
N GLY A 478 -3.04 -32.73 -32.28
CA GLY A 478 -2.03 -31.93 -31.56
C GLY A 478 -0.74 -31.75 -32.37
N LEU A 479 0.05 -30.75 -32.01
CA LEU A 479 1.38 -30.58 -32.59
C LEU A 479 2.36 -31.59 -31.97
N SER A 480 3.29 -32.11 -32.77
CA SER A 480 4.41 -32.91 -32.25
C SER A 480 5.33 -32.08 -31.36
N GLN A 481 6.18 -32.73 -30.56
CA GLN A 481 7.15 -32.03 -29.72
C GLN A 481 8.06 -31.12 -30.56
N LEU A 482 8.38 -29.92 -30.05
CA LEU A 482 9.20 -28.93 -30.74
C LEU A 482 10.53 -29.49 -31.31
N SER A 483 11.11 -30.50 -30.65
CA SER A 483 12.35 -31.17 -31.09
C SER A 483 12.22 -31.97 -32.39
N SER A 484 11.01 -32.34 -32.81
CA SER A 484 10.75 -33.02 -34.09
C SER A 484 10.38 -32.08 -35.23
N TRP A 485 10.33 -30.77 -34.97
CA TRP A 485 9.98 -29.79 -35.97
C TRP A 485 11.14 -29.57 -36.94
N ASN A 486 10.80 -29.36 -38.22
CA ASN A 486 11.80 -29.19 -39.26
C ASN A 486 11.97 -27.71 -39.61
N TRP A 487 13.13 -27.16 -39.28
CA TRP A 487 13.43 -25.74 -39.42
C TRP A 487 14.20 -25.45 -40.70
N ALA A 488 13.78 -24.41 -41.41
CA ALA A 488 14.49 -23.81 -42.53
C ALA A 488 14.90 -22.39 -42.13
N GLU A 489 16.14 -22.23 -41.65
CA GLU A 489 16.73 -20.95 -41.24
C GLU A 489 17.15 -20.14 -42.46
N ILE A 490 16.21 -19.40 -43.05
CA ILE A 490 16.40 -18.61 -44.27
C ILE A 490 16.23 -17.10 -44.05
N GLY A 491 16.12 -16.68 -42.79
CA GLY A 491 15.80 -15.30 -42.41
C GLY A 491 14.30 -15.08 -42.23
N GLN A 492 13.91 -13.88 -41.84
CA GLN A 492 12.52 -13.54 -41.52
C GLN A 492 11.57 -13.82 -42.70
N ILE A 493 10.59 -14.68 -42.47
CA ILE A 493 9.48 -14.93 -43.39
C ILE A 493 8.22 -14.35 -42.75
N ASN A 494 7.47 -13.54 -43.51
CA ASN A 494 6.29 -12.85 -43.01
C ASN A 494 4.98 -13.49 -43.45
N SER A 495 4.96 -14.24 -44.56
CA SER A 495 3.73 -14.87 -45.04
C SER A 495 3.99 -16.17 -45.80
N LEU A 496 3.04 -17.09 -45.71
CA LEU A 496 3.01 -18.37 -46.42
C LEU A 496 1.78 -18.45 -47.33
N GLN A 497 1.96 -18.96 -48.54
CA GLN A 497 0.86 -19.18 -49.47
C GLN A 497 0.94 -20.54 -50.14
N HIS A 498 -0.17 -21.28 -50.16
CA HIS A 498 -0.25 -22.52 -50.94
C HIS A 498 -0.24 -22.21 -52.45
N LEU A 499 0.67 -22.85 -53.19
CA LEU A 499 0.71 -22.80 -54.65
C LEU A 499 -0.22 -23.86 -55.23
N ASN A 500 -1.26 -23.41 -55.93
CA ASN A 500 -2.19 -24.29 -56.63
C ASN A 500 -1.60 -24.77 -57.97
N ILE A 501 -0.76 -25.80 -57.92
CA ILE A 501 -0.11 -26.40 -59.09
C ILE A 501 -0.65 -27.82 -59.29
N GLU A 502 -0.88 -28.22 -60.54
CA GLU A 502 -1.22 -29.60 -60.89
C GLU A 502 -0.04 -30.54 -60.57
N GLY A 503 -0.15 -31.31 -59.49
CA GLY A 503 0.89 -32.25 -59.06
C GLY A 503 0.51 -33.01 -57.78
N THR A 504 1.30 -34.01 -57.41
CA THR A 504 1.11 -34.83 -56.20
C THR A 504 1.80 -34.25 -54.96
N THR A 505 2.51 -33.13 -55.09
CA THR A 505 3.29 -32.48 -54.01
C THR A 505 2.73 -31.09 -53.73
N GLN A 506 2.38 -30.81 -52.46
CA GLN A 506 2.06 -29.45 -52.04
C GLN A 506 3.32 -28.59 -52.08
N GLN A 507 3.19 -27.38 -52.61
CA GLN A 507 4.26 -26.39 -52.66
C GLN A 507 3.77 -25.14 -51.94
N ILE A 508 4.63 -24.59 -51.10
CA ILE A 508 4.36 -23.38 -50.31
C ILE A 508 5.30 -22.31 -50.83
N LEU A 509 4.74 -21.12 -51.07
CA LEU A 509 5.51 -19.91 -51.30
C LEU A 509 5.70 -19.22 -49.95
N ALA A 510 6.95 -18.99 -49.56
CA ALA A 510 7.31 -18.20 -48.40
C ALA A 510 7.74 -16.81 -48.86
N LEU A 511 7.21 -15.76 -48.24
CA LEU A 511 7.48 -14.37 -48.59
C LEU A 511 8.12 -13.65 -47.40
N GLY A 512 9.33 -13.15 -47.58
CA GLY A 512 9.99 -12.25 -46.63
C GLY A 512 9.58 -10.78 -46.84
N ASP A 513 10.29 -9.88 -46.15
CA ASP A 513 9.95 -8.46 -46.17
C ASP A 513 10.07 -7.84 -47.58
N ALA A 514 9.07 -7.05 -47.97
CA ALA A 514 8.94 -6.44 -49.30
C ALA A 514 9.09 -7.44 -50.49
N GLY A 515 8.80 -8.73 -50.29
CA GLY A 515 8.97 -9.77 -51.30
C GLY A 515 10.42 -10.21 -51.53
N ILE A 516 11.33 -9.86 -50.62
CA ILE A 516 12.71 -10.34 -50.56
C ILE A 516 12.73 -11.54 -49.60
N GLY A 517 12.89 -12.75 -50.13
CA GLY A 517 12.93 -14.00 -49.36
C GLY A 517 12.81 -15.22 -50.25
#